data_AF-A0A6N7HM51-F1
#
_entry.id   AF-A0A6N7HM51-F1
#
_cell.length_a   1.000
_cell.length_b   1.000
_cell.length_c   1.000
_cell.angle_alpha   90.00
_cell.angle_beta   90.00
_cell.angle_gamma   90.00
#
_symmetry.space_group_name_H-M   'P 1'
#
loop_
_entity.id
_entity.type
_entity.pdbx_description
1 polymer ?
#
loop_
_entity_poly.entity_id
_entity_poly.type
_entity_poly.pdbx_seq_one_letter_code
_entity_poly.pdbx_strand_id
1 'polypeptide(L)'
;MGEPIELAVLPDQKVLYINRGTTDGGGQVRLYNPATSSTTVALTLPLDARFEDGLIGITTHPRFATNRYVYLFYSPKSTPLVNRISRFTFDPTTNTIPASTEDMLVEWPTERDLCCHSAVRTGRSTCSSTAAASRRSRCPSPVPAPTTRTATR
;
A
#
# COMPACT_ATOMS: atom_id res chain seq x y z
N MET A 1 4.09 0.73 20.52
CA MET A 1 5.12 0.95 19.47
C MET A 1 6.21 -0.09 19.67
N GLY A 2 6.50 -1.02 18.76
CA GLY A 2 5.96 -1.23 17.42
C GLY A 2 6.33 -2.61 16.89
N GLU A 3 5.56 -3.06 15.89
CA GLU A 3 5.76 -4.33 15.18
C GLU A 3 5.95 -4.00 13.70
N PRO A 4 7.19 -3.81 13.21
CA PRO A 4 7.45 -3.60 11.79
C PRO A 4 7.12 -4.86 11.00
N ILE A 5 6.26 -4.79 9.98
CA ILE A 5 5.77 -5.99 9.28
C ILE A 5 5.82 -5.94 7.75
N GLU A 6 5.86 -4.76 7.13
CA GLU A 6 6.07 -4.63 5.68
C GLU A 6 6.83 -3.34 5.34
N LEU A 7 7.50 -3.33 4.19
CA LEU A 7 8.24 -2.18 3.67
C LEU A 7 8.08 -2.04 2.16
N ALA A 8 8.27 -0.81 1.67
CA ALA A 8 8.33 -0.46 0.26
C ALA A 8 9.53 0.48 0.01
N VAL A 9 10.37 0.13 -0.96
CA VAL A 9 11.53 0.94 -1.36
C VAL A 9 11.08 1.97 -2.41
N LEU A 10 11.42 3.23 -2.17
CA LEU A 10 11.15 4.34 -3.07
C LEU A 10 12.22 4.44 -4.19
N PRO A 11 11.93 5.11 -5.33
CA PRO A 11 12.91 5.28 -6.40
C PRO A 11 14.19 6.01 -5.99
N ASP A 12 14.13 6.86 -4.97
CA ASP A 12 15.26 7.58 -4.38
C ASP A 12 15.95 6.79 -3.26
N GLN A 13 15.72 5.47 -3.19
CA GLN A 13 16.26 4.52 -2.21
C GLN A 13 15.83 4.73 -0.76
N LYS A 14 15.00 5.74 -0.46
CA LYS A 14 14.35 5.81 0.85
C LYS A 14 13.40 4.63 1.03
N VAL A 15 13.16 4.25 2.28
CA VAL A 15 12.31 3.09 2.60
C VAL A 15 11.12 3.56 3.42
N LEU A 16 9.92 3.38 2.88
CA LEU A 16 8.71 3.41 3.70
C LEU A 16 8.55 2.04 4.36
N TYR A 17 8.23 2.02 5.64
CA TYR A 17 7.85 0.79 6.32
C TYR A 17 6.73 1.07 7.32
N ILE A 18 5.97 0.02 7.61
CA ILE A 18 4.81 0.12 8.51
C ILE A 18 5.06 -0.58 9.82
N ASN A 19 4.53 0.02 10.88
CA ASN A 19 4.31 -0.64 12.14
C ASN A 19 2.83 -1.02 12.24
N ARG A 20 2.52 -2.30 12.56
CA ARG A 20 1.15 -2.80 12.70
C ARG A 20 0.30 -1.93 13.63
N GLY A 21 0.93 -1.44 14.69
CA GLY A 21 0.34 -0.50 15.64
C GLY A 21 -0.34 -1.19 16.81
N THR A 22 -1.02 -0.39 17.63
CA THR A 22 -1.89 -0.86 18.71
C THR A 22 -3.20 -0.05 18.70
N THR A 23 -4.27 -0.58 19.28
CA THR A 23 -5.58 0.12 19.31
C THR A 23 -5.55 1.47 20.04
N ASP A 24 -4.62 1.63 21.00
CA ASP A 24 -4.43 2.88 21.75
C ASP A 24 -3.37 3.78 21.13
N GLY A 25 -2.35 3.21 20.47
CA GLY A 25 -1.21 3.94 19.92
C GLY A 25 -1.30 4.25 18.43
N GLY A 26 -2.30 3.72 17.73
CA GLY A 26 -2.40 3.77 16.27
C GLY A 26 -1.27 3.00 15.58
N GLY A 27 -1.23 3.10 14.25
CA GLY A 27 -0.14 2.58 13.42
C GLY A 27 0.57 3.70 12.69
N GLN A 28 1.82 3.43 12.31
CA GLN A 28 2.68 4.43 11.69
C GLN A 28 3.25 3.91 10.38
N VAL A 29 3.23 4.78 9.37
CA VAL A 29 4.14 4.70 8.23
C VAL A 29 5.36 5.52 8.58
N ARG A 30 6.54 4.90 8.56
CA ARG A 30 7.82 5.53 8.84
C ARG A 30 8.66 5.58 7.58
N LEU A 31 9.46 6.64 7.44
CA LEU A 31 10.38 6.82 6.32
C LEU A 31 11.81 6.75 6.84
N TYR A 32 12.57 5.79 6.36
CA TYR A 32 14.01 5.71 6.56
C TYR A 32 14.74 6.35 5.38
N ASN A 33 15.66 7.25 5.68
CA ASN A 33 16.54 7.87 4.70
C ASN A 33 17.98 7.32 4.85
N PRO A 34 18.48 6.52 3.88
CA PRO A 34 19.82 5.96 3.97
C PRO A 34 20.94 7.00 3.86
N ALA A 35 20.70 8.14 3.20
CA ALA A 35 21.70 9.19 3.05
C ALA A 35 22.01 9.91 4.38
N THR A 36 21.02 9.97 5.29
CA THR A 36 21.14 10.64 6.59
C THR A 36 21.08 9.66 7.77
N SER A 37 20.95 8.36 7.50
CA SER A 37 20.75 7.30 8.50
C SER A 37 19.64 7.62 9.52
N SER A 38 18.60 8.35 9.10
CA SER A 38 17.55 8.83 10.00
C SER A 38 16.18 8.28 9.63
N THR A 39 15.31 8.17 10.64
CA THR A 39 13.92 7.74 10.45
C THR A 39 12.97 8.83 10.93
N THR A 40 11.98 9.17 10.10
CA THR A 40 10.88 10.07 10.46
C THR A 40 9.54 9.34 10.38
N VAL A 41 8.50 9.93 10.95
CA VAL A 41 7.12 9.45 10.80
C VAL A 41 6.52 10.16 9.59
N ALA A 42 6.07 9.39 8.59
CA ALA A 42 5.43 9.91 7.40
C ALA A 42 3.91 10.05 7.57
N LEU A 43 3.28 9.12 8.30
CA LEU A 43 1.84 9.13 8.60
C LEU A 43 1.57 8.37 9.90
N THR A 44 0.60 8.84 10.67
CA THR A 44 0.00 8.12 11.80
C THR A 44 -1.49 7.92 11.51
N LEU A 45 -1.99 6.71 11.69
CA LEU A 45 -3.41 6.37 11.52
C LEU A 45 -4.01 5.84 12.83
N PRO A 46 -5.25 6.24 13.19
CA PRO A 46 -6.00 5.58 14.25
C PRO A 46 -6.49 4.21 13.77
N LEU A 47 -6.15 3.17 14.51
CA LEU A 47 -6.41 1.78 14.13
C LEU A 47 -7.13 1.03 15.22
N ASP A 48 -7.76 -0.06 14.82
CA ASP A 48 -8.14 -1.16 15.70
C ASP A 48 -7.23 -2.35 15.35
N ALA A 49 -6.22 -2.58 16.20
CA ALA A 49 -5.14 -3.52 15.96
C ALA A 49 -5.26 -4.80 16.81
N ARG A 50 -6.49 -5.33 16.93
CA ARG A 50 -6.75 -6.60 17.60
C ARG A 50 -6.21 -7.78 16.77
N PHE A 51 -5.66 -8.79 17.45
CA PHE A 51 -5.10 -9.99 16.80
C PHE A 51 -4.07 -9.65 15.70
N GLU A 52 -4.33 -10.04 14.45
CA GLU A 52 -3.48 -9.81 13.28
C GLU A 52 -3.85 -8.53 12.52
N ASP A 53 -4.93 -7.84 12.89
CA ASP A 53 -5.38 -6.60 12.25
C ASP A 53 -4.54 -5.40 12.68
N GLY A 54 -4.69 -4.28 11.99
CA GLY A 54 -3.90 -3.07 12.20
C GLY A 54 -3.43 -2.50 10.87
N LEU A 55 -2.25 -1.93 10.80
CA LEU A 55 -1.66 -1.46 9.54
C LEU A 55 -0.75 -2.56 8.99
N ILE A 56 -1.26 -3.33 8.03
CA ILE A 56 -0.66 -4.62 7.65
C ILE A 56 -0.21 -4.71 6.21
N GLY A 57 -0.52 -3.72 5.38
CA GLY A 57 -0.01 -3.64 4.02
C GLY A 57 0.52 -2.28 3.62
N ILE A 58 1.63 -2.24 2.88
CA ILE A 58 2.14 -1.06 2.19
C ILE A 58 2.74 -1.39 0.82
N THR A 59 2.31 -0.67 -0.20
CA THR A 59 2.96 -0.71 -1.51
C THR A 59 2.91 0.64 -2.21
N THR A 60 3.76 0.85 -3.22
CA THR A 60 3.78 2.08 -4.02
C THR A 60 3.30 1.81 -5.44
N HIS A 61 2.70 2.82 -6.05
CA HIS A 61 2.27 2.71 -7.44
C HIS A 61 3.46 2.48 -8.38
N PRO A 62 3.35 1.69 -9.47
CA PRO A 62 4.44 1.47 -10.42
C PRO A 62 5.04 2.75 -11.03
N ARG A 63 4.21 3.80 -11.15
CA ARG A 63 4.60 5.15 -11.61
C ARG A 63 4.87 6.13 -10.46
N PHE A 64 5.32 5.65 -9.29
CA PHE A 64 5.51 6.45 -8.07
C PHE A 64 6.30 7.74 -8.30
N ALA A 65 7.33 7.70 -9.16
CA ALA A 65 8.13 8.88 -9.50
C ALA A 65 7.30 10.07 -10.05
N THR A 66 6.12 9.78 -10.62
CA THR A 66 5.23 10.78 -11.22
C THR A 66 4.02 11.09 -10.34
N ASN A 67 3.37 10.06 -9.78
CA ASN A 67 2.09 10.25 -9.08
C ASN A 67 2.17 10.14 -7.55
N ARG A 68 3.29 9.64 -7.00
CA ARG A 68 3.55 9.56 -5.57
C ARG A 68 2.49 8.79 -4.76
N TYR A 69 1.77 7.87 -5.39
CA TYR A 69 0.73 7.11 -4.71
C TYR A 69 1.30 5.98 -3.86
N VAL A 70 0.85 5.95 -2.60
CA VAL A 70 1.09 4.88 -1.63
C VAL A 70 -0.24 4.20 -1.34
N TYR A 71 -0.26 2.88 -1.32
CA TYR A 71 -1.43 2.10 -0.95
C TYR A 71 -1.19 1.48 0.40
N LEU A 72 -2.15 1.63 1.31
CA LEU A 72 -2.11 1.02 2.63
C LEU A 72 -3.28 0.06 2.78
N PHE A 73 -2.99 -1.11 3.32
CA PHE A 73 -4.02 -2.01 3.85
C PHE A 73 -4.01 -1.88 5.37
N TYR A 74 -5.13 -1.42 5.92
CA TYR A 74 -5.26 -1.21 7.35
C TYR A 74 -6.67 -1.43 7.90
N SER A 75 -6.73 -1.52 9.22
CA SER A 75 -7.91 -1.73 10.05
C SER A 75 -8.25 -0.43 10.80
N PRO A 76 -9.05 0.48 10.22
CA PRO A 76 -9.38 1.75 10.88
C PRO A 76 -10.10 1.54 12.20
N LYS A 77 -9.93 2.49 13.12
CA LYS A 77 -10.75 2.59 14.33
C LYS A 77 -12.13 3.13 13.96
N SER A 78 -13.03 2.25 13.52
CA SER A 78 -14.38 2.59 13.08
C SER A 78 -15.43 1.58 13.57
N THR A 79 -16.69 1.99 13.52
CA THR A 79 -17.87 1.11 13.69
C THR A 79 -18.76 1.27 12.45
N PRO A 80 -19.10 0.21 11.71
CA PRO A 80 -18.74 -1.19 11.94
C PRO A 80 -17.24 -1.47 11.79
N LEU A 81 -16.81 -2.63 12.27
CA LEU A 81 -15.44 -3.11 12.11
C LEU A 81 -15.20 -3.47 10.65
N VAL A 82 -14.20 -2.86 10.05
CA VAL A 82 -13.86 -3.03 8.65
C VAL A 82 -12.35 -3.10 8.46
N ASN A 83 -11.96 -3.73 7.37
CA ASN A 83 -10.62 -3.63 6.80
C ASN A 83 -10.71 -2.85 5.49
N ARG A 84 -9.66 -2.08 5.18
CA ARG A 84 -9.67 -1.12 4.08
C ARG A 84 -8.35 -1.10 3.32
N ILE A 85 -8.43 -1.01 2.00
CA ILE A 85 -7.33 -0.60 1.14
C ILE A 85 -7.61 0.82 0.66
N SER A 86 -6.74 1.75 1.03
CA SER A 86 -6.80 3.14 0.58
C SER A 86 -5.53 3.55 -0.14
N ARG A 87 -5.67 4.45 -1.10
CA ARG A 87 -4.58 5.19 -1.71
C ARG A 87 -4.36 6.49 -0.95
N PHE A 88 -3.11 6.86 -0.75
CA PHE A 88 -2.68 8.16 -0.23
C PHE A 88 -1.65 8.77 -1.17
N THR A 89 -1.36 10.06 -0.99
CA THR A 89 -0.33 10.77 -1.77
C THR A 89 0.85 11.13 -0.88
N PHE A 90 2.04 10.66 -1.24
CA PHE A 90 3.29 11.03 -0.58
C PHE A 90 3.77 12.40 -1.05
N ASP A 91 4.05 13.28 -0.11
CA ASP A 91 4.63 14.59 -0.35
C ASP A 91 6.16 14.54 -0.17
N PRO A 92 6.94 14.61 -1.27
CA PRO A 92 8.40 14.57 -1.18
C PRO A 92 9.03 15.83 -0.61
N THR A 93 8.29 16.95 -0.52
CA THR A 93 8.82 18.21 0.03
C THR A 93 8.89 18.15 1.55
N THR A 94 7.87 17.57 2.17
CA THR A 94 7.79 17.38 3.63
C THR A 94 8.23 15.98 4.06
N ASN A 95 8.36 15.04 3.13
CA ASN A 95 8.55 13.61 3.40
C ASN A 95 7.42 13.00 4.25
N THR A 96 6.19 13.49 4.05
CA THR A 96 5.00 13.03 4.78
C THR A 96 3.94 12.47 3.83
N ILE A 97 2.94 11.80 4.39
CA ILE A 97 1.75 11.35 3.68
C ILE A 97 0.57 11.99 4.40
N PRO A 98 0.03 13.13 3.92
CA PRO A 98 -1.08 13.79 4.58
C PRO A 98 -2.33 12.89 4.58
N ALA A 99 -2.90 12.65 5.75
CA ALA A 99 -4.08 11.78 5.90
C ALA A 99 -5.30 12.27 5.10
N SER A 100 -5.40 13.57 4.85
CA SER A 100 -6.44 14.19 4.01
C SER A 100 -6.38 13.78 2.54
N THR A 101 -5.29 13.16 2.09
CA THR A 101 -5.15 12.65 0.72
C THR A 101 -5.69 11.24 0.53
N GLU A 102 -6.31 10.66 1.57
CA GLU A 102 -6.94 9.35 1.51
C GLU A 102 -7.99 9.31 0.39
N ASP A 103 -7.86 8.31 -0.48
CA ASP A 103 -8.87 7.85 -1.42
C ASP A 103 -9.13 6.37 -1.14
N MET A 104 -10.27 6.09 -0.51
CA MET A 104 -10.71 4.73 -0.16
C MET A 104 -11.05 3.96 -1.43
N LEU A 105 -10.39 2.82 -1.65
CA LEU A 105 -10.60 2.00 -2.85
C LEU A 105 -11.51 0.82 -2.59
N VAL A 106 -11.25 0.10 -1.49
CA VAL A 106 -11.97 -1.11 -1.12
C VAL A 106 -12.12 -1.14 0.38
N GLU A 107 -13.32 -1.46 0.84
CA GLU A 107 -13.64 -1.67 2.25
C GLU A 107 -14.51 -2.93 2.36
N TRP A 108 -14.26 -3.74 3.39
CA TRP A 108 -15.07 -4.92 3.67
C TRP A 108 -15.23 -5.10 5.19
N PRO A 109 -16.39 -5.62 5.62
CA PRO A 109 -16.63 -5.89 7.02
C PRO A 109 -15.70 -6.99 7.53
N THR A 110 -15.33 -6.90 8.81
CA THR A 110 -14.60 -7.95 9.50
C THR A 110 -15.25 -8.28 10.83
N GLU A 111 -15.25 -9.57 11.16
CA GLU A 111 -15.45 -10.01 12.53
C GLU A 111 -14.10 -9.97 13.24
N ARG A 112 -14.04 -9.37 14.44
CA ARG A 112 -12.83 -9.34 15.28
C ARG A 112 -13.10 -9.96 16.65
N ASP A 113 -13.92 -11.00 16.63
CA ASP A 113 -14.33 -11.77 17.81
C ASP A 113 -13.50 -13.05 17.93
N LEU A 114 -13.04 -13.59 16.80
CA LEU A 114 -12.07 -14.67 16.71
C LEU A 114 -10.88 -14.21 15.88
N CYS A 115 -9.71 -14.79 16.15
CA CYS A 115 -8.50 -14.38 15.50
C CYS A 115 -8.33 -14.96 14.09
N CYS A 116 -7.49 -14.23 13.37
CA CYS A 116 -6.48 -14.72 12.44
C CYS A 116 -6.91 -14.81 10.97
N HIS A 117 -5.91 -14.82 10.08
CA HIS A 117 -6.01 -14.78 8.62
C HIS A 117 -6.32 -13.40 8.01
N SER A 118 -5.90 -12.32 8.69
CA SER A 118 -6.01 -10.96 8.14
C SER A 118 -4.97 -10.66 7.05
N ALA A 119 -3.94 -11.50 6.92
CA ALA A 119 -2.77 -11.21 6.11
C ALA A 119 -3.06 -11.15 4.59
N VAL A 120 -2.63 -10.04 3.99
CA VAL A 120 -2.50 -9.88 2.54
C VAL A 120 -1.11 -9.32 2.26
N ARG A 121 -0.41 -9.89 1.29
CA ARG A 121 0.82 -9.31 0.78
C ARG A 121 0.51 -8.28 -0.29
N THR A 122 0.97 -7.04 -0.12
CA THR A 122 0.82 -5.99 -1.14
C THR A 122 2.04 -5.96 -2.07
N GLY A 123 2.11 -6.93 -2.99
CA GLY A 123 3.26 -7.10 -3.89
C GLY A 123 3.08 -6.46 -5.27
N ARG A 124 4.17 -5.94 -5.84
CA ARG A 124 4.25 -5.61 -7.27
C ARG A 124 4.97 -6.73 -8.03
N SER A 125 4.42 -7.15 -9.17
CA SER A 125 5.16 -7.88 -10.19
C SER A 125 5.91 -6.90 -11.10
N THR A 126 7.23 -6.90 -11.04
CA THR A 126 8.07 -6.18 -12.02
C THR A 126 8.37 -7.10 -13.20
N CYS A 127 7.64 -6.98 -14.30
CA CYS A 127 8.18 -7.37 -15.59
C CYS A 127 8.96 -6.17 -16.15
N SER A 128 10.28 -6.20 -16.01
CA SER A 128 11.15 -5.23 -16.68
C SER A 128 11.25 -5.62 -18.15
N SER A 129 10.83 -4.75 -19.06
CA SER A 129 10.96 -4.98 -20.52
C SER A 129 12.40 -4.80 -21.03
N THR A 130 13.37 -4.56 -20.15
CA THR A 130 14.78 -4.35 -20.51
C THR A 130 15.62 -5.62 -20.34
N ALA A 131 15.13 -6.76 -20.82
CA ALA A 131 15.95 -7.95 -21.02
C ALA A 131 16.00 -8.23 -22.52
N ALA A 132 16.97 -7.61 -23.18
CA ALA A 132 17.40 -8.07 -24.49
C ALA A 132 17.97 -9.49 -24.35
N ALA A 133 17.49 -10.38 -25.22
CA ALA A 133 17.98 -11.73 -25.53
C ALA A 133 17.67 -12.88 -24.55
N SER A 134 16.86 -13.81 -25.10
CA SER A 134 16.97 -15.27 -24.92
C SER A 134 16.56 -15.90 -23.58
N ARG A 135 15.25 -15.88 -23.28
CA ARG A 135 14.43 -17.11 -23.12
C ARG A 135 12.98 -16.69 -22.84
N ARG A 136 12.04 -17.33 -23.55
CA ARG A 136 10.61 -16.98 -23.56
C ARG A 136 9.95 -17.32 -22.23
N SER A 137 9.86 -16.37 -21.30
CA SER A 137 8.69 -16.27 -20.42
C SER A 137 7.79 -15.18 -21.01
N ARG A 138 6.85 -15.60 -21.86
CA ARG A 138 5.89 -14.67 -22.46
C ARG A 138 5.03 -14.11 -21.34
N CYS A 139 5.09 -12.79 -21.14
CA CYS A 139 4.02 -12.08 -20.45
C CYS A 139 2.70 -12.35 -21.19
N PRO A 140 1.57 -12.53 -20.47
CA PRO A 140 0.27 -12.51 -21.11
C PRO A 140 0.07 -11.13 -21.74
N SER A 141 -0.17 -11.10 -23.05
CA SER A 141 -0.48 -9.85 -23.76
C SER A 141 -1.78 -9.25 -23.23
N PRO A 142 -1.92 -7.92 -23.15
CA PRO A 142 -3.19 -7.30 -22.79
C PRO A 142 -4.26 -7.73 -23.81
N VAL A 143 -5.41 -8.16 -23.29
CA VAL A 143 -6.58 -8.49 -24.10
C VAL A 143 -7.02 -7.21 -24.84
N PRO A 144 -7.12 -7.21 -26.18
CA PRO A 144 -7.58 -6.04 -26.91
C PRO A 144 -9.03 -5.72 -26.54
N ALA A 145 -9.31 -4.42 -26.37
CA ALA A 145 -10.66 -3.94 -26.08
C ALA A 145 -11.65 -4.38 -27.18
N PRO A 146 -12.90 -4.71 -26.84
CA PRO A 146 -13.91 -5.11 -27.81
C PRO A 146 -14.20 -3.95 -28.75
N THR A 147 -14.01 -4.16 -30.05
CA THR A 147 -14.42 -3.23 -31.10
C THR A 147 -15.94 -3.26 -31.21
N THR A 148 -16.58 -2.13 -30.95
CA THR A 148 -18.00 -1.91 -31.18
C THR A 148 -18.29 -2.09 -32.67
N ARG A 149 -18.95 -3.19 -33.03
CA ARG A 149 -19.45 -3.42 -34.39
C ARG A 149 -20.72 -2.60 -34.57
N THR A 150 -20.62 -1.48 -35.29
CA THR A 150 -21.78 -0.73 -35.78
C THR A 150 -22.60 -1.66 -36.68
N ALA A 151 -23.83 -1.97 -36.28
CA ALA A 151 -24.76 -2.71 -37.10
C ALA A 151 -25.34 -1.77 -38.16
N THR A 152 -25.05 -2.04 -39.43
CA THR A 152 -25.81 -1.46 -40.54
C THR A 152 -27.07 -2.30 -40.76
N ARG A 153 -28.16 -1.58 -41.01
CA ARG A 153 -29.57 -1.96 -40.99
C ARG A 153 -29.97 -3.04 -41.98
#